data_AF-A0A9R0VXK0-F1
#
_entry.id   AF-A0A9R0VXK0-F1
#
_cell.length_a   1.000
_cell.length_b   1.000
_cell.length_c   1.000
_cell.angle_alpha   90.00
_cell.angle_beta   90.00
_cell.angle_gamma   90.00
#
_symmetry.space_group_name_H-M   'P 1'
#
loop_
_entity.id
_entity.type
_entity.pdbx_description
1 polymer ?
#
loop_
_entity_poly.entity_id
_entity_poly.type
_entity_poly.pdbx_seq_one_letter_code
_entity_poly.pdbx_strand_id
1 'polypeptide(L)'
;MRRAERFGTQVVMSEDEKRSSRAERFGTGSSNEKMEEQKKKSRAERFGLPTPSSDDTEAKKKARLERFGQSTEVGKAEEEKRKARALRFAGAAPSGSSEGKDKDTSKPV
;
A
#
# COMPACT_ATOMS: atom_id res chain seq x y z
N MET A 1 -11.49 4.58 -20.17
CA MET A 1 -10.48 3.74 -20.83
C MET A 1 -9.67 2.99 -19.80
N ARG A 2 -9.89 1.68 -19.70
CA ARG A 2 -9.05 0.80 -18.87
C ARG A 2 -7.64 0.72 -19.46
N ARG A 3 -6.63 0.43 -18.63
CA ARG A 3 -5.23 0.31 -19.07
C ARG A 3 -5.09 -0.69 -20.21
N ALA A 4 -5.73 -1.86 -20.08
CA ALA A 4 -5.78 -2.91 -21.10
C ALA A 4 -6.23 -2.40 -22.48
N GLU A 5 -7.30 -1.60 -22.53
CA GLU A 5 -7.85 -1.02 -23.77
C GLU A 5 -6.87 -0.04 -24.43
N ARG A 6 -6.10 0.71 -23.64
CA ARG A 6 -5.10 1.65 -24.19
C ARG A 6 -3.93 0.95 -24.88
N PHE A 7 -3.56 -0.23 -24.41
CA PHE A 7 -2.42 -0.98 -24.92
C PHE A 7 -2.83 -2.13 -25.85
N GLY A 8 -4.12 -2.32 -26.11
CA GLY A 8 -4.63 -3.44 -26.91
C GLY A 8 -4.34 -4.82 -26.30
N THR A 9 -4.03 -4.87 -25.00
CA THR A 9 -3.64 -6.11 -24.31
C THR A 9 -4.77 -6.59 -23.40
N GLN A 10 -5.19 -7.84 -23.56
CA GLN A 10 -6.09 -8.49 -22.60
C GLN A 10 -5.39 -8.75 -21.26
N VAL A 11 -6.13 -8.58 -20.16
CA VAL A 11 -5.65 -8.98 -18.82
C VAL A 11 -5.77 -10.49 -18.72
N VAL A 12 -4.65 -11.20 -18.93
CA VAL A 12 -4.63 -12.68 -18.96
C VAL A 12 -4.46 -13.29 -17.56
N MET A 13 -3.81 -12.56 -16.64
CA MET A 13 -3.49 -13.07 -15.31
C MET A 13 -4.53 -12.64 -14.29
N SER A 14 -4.86 -13.54 -13.37
CA SER A 14 -5.74 -13.24 -12.23
C SER A 14 -5.09 -12.19 -11.31
N GLU A 15 -5.91 -11.47 -10.53
CA GLU A 15 -5.38 -10.51 -9.54
C GLU A 15 -4.50 -11.22 -8.49
N ASP A 16 -4.80 -12.46 -8.14
CA ASP A 16 -3.98 -13.29 -7.26
C ASP A 16 -2.61 -13.62 -7.85
N GLU A 17 -2.54 -14.02 -9.11
CA GLU A 17 -1.27 -14.26 -9.79
C GLU A 17 -0.42 -13.00 -9.90
N LYS A 18 -1.04 -11.84 -10.17
CA LYS A 18 -0.33 -10.55 -10.19
C LYS A 18 0.21 -10.17 -8.82
N ARG A 19 -0.55 -10.48 -7.76
CA ARG A 19 -0.11 -10.26 -6.38
C ARG A 19 1.04 -11.19 -6.03
N SER A 20 0.95 -12.48 -6.36
CA SER A 20 1.99 -13.47 -6.11
C SER A 20 3.28 -13.16 -6.86
N SER A 21 3.22 -12.95 -8.18
CA SER A 21 4.39 -12.60 -9.01
C SER A 21 5.09 -11.33 -8.53
N ARG A 22 4.32 -10.35 -8.04
CA ARG A 22 4.89 -9.16 -7.39
C ARG A 22 5.55 -9.52 -6.07
N ALA A 23 4.91 -10.32 -5.23
CA ALA A 23 5.45 -10.73 -3.95
C ALA A 23 6.76 -11.51 -4.09
N GLU A 24 6.88 -12.38 -5.11
CA GLU A 24 8.12 -13.08 -5.46
C GLU A 24 9.19 -12.11 -5.93
N ARG A 25 8.85 -11.22 -6.87
CA ARG A 25 9.80 -10.24 -7.42
C ARG A 25 10.39 -9.32 -6.36
N PHE A 26 9.58 -8.91 -5.39
CA PHE A 26 9.99 -7.98 -4.33
C PHE A 26 10.37 -8.70 -3.03
N GLY A 27 10.22 -10.02 -2.97
CA GLY A 27 10.46 -10.81 -1.76
C GLY A 27 9.49 -10.49 -0.62
N THR A 28 8.35 -9.84 -0.86
CA THR A 28 7.40 -9.48 0.21
C THR A 28 6.53 -10.65 0.67
N GLY A 29 6.54 -11.78 -0.05
CA GLY A 29 5.83 -13.00 0.33
C GLY A 29 6.60 -13.90 1.30
N SER A 30 7.88 -13.64 1.53
CA SER A 30 8.74 -14.37 2.46
C SER A 30 9.47 -13.38 3.35
N SER A 31 9.19 -13.38 4.65
CA SER A 31 9.89 -12.53 5.62
C SER A 31 11.31 -13.04 5.87
N ASN A 32 12.18 -12.91 4.87
CA ASN A 32 13.60 -13.20 5.03
C ASN A 32 14.33 -11.96 5.56
N GLU A 33 14.18 -11.72 6.87
CA GLU A 33 14.76 -10.55 7.56
C GLU A 33 16.27 -10.41 7.32
N LYS A 34 16.99 -11.54 7.20
CA LYS A 34 18.43 -11.56 6.91
C LYS A 34 18.76 -10.97 5.54
N MET A 35 17.96 -11.28 4.52
CA MET A 35 18.14 -10.73 3.18
C MET A 35 17.85 -9.22 3.15
N GLU A 36 16.81 -8.78 3.86
CA GLU A 36 16.47 -7.36 3.95
C GLU A 36 17.56 -6.55 4.68
N GLU A 37 18.16 -7.14 5.72
CA GLU A 37 19.29 -6.52 6.41
C GLU A 37 20.53 -6.41 5.49
N GLN A 38 20.82 -7.44 4.70
CA GLN A 38 21.91 -7.40 3.71
C GLN A 38 21.70 -6.32 2.64
N LYS A 39 20.48 -6.16 2.10
CA LYS A 39 20.16 -5.10 1.12
C LYS A 39 20.33 -3.70 1.74
N LYS A 40 19.98 -3.52 3.02
CA LYS A 40 20.18 -2.26 3.72
C LYS A 40 21.66 -1.95 3.92
N LYS A 41 22.46 -2.96 4.31
CA LYS A 41 23.91 -2.84 4.47
C LYS A 41 24.61 -2.49 3.15
N SER A 42 24.30 -3.20 2.07
CA SER A 42 24.90 -2.92 0.75
C SER A 42 24.52 -1.53 0.21
N ARG A 43 23.29 -1.08 0.48
CA ARG A 43 22.89 0.30 0.17
C ARG A 43 23.68 1.31 1.00
N ALA A 44 23.83 1.07 2.31
CA ALA A 44 24.57 1.95 3.19
C ALA A 44 26.02 2.10 2.71
N GLU A 45 26.69 1.00 2.39
CA GLU A 45 28.03 0.97 1.80
C GLU A 45 28.12 1.77 0.49
N ARG A 46 27.16 1.56 -0.42
CA ARG A 46 27.14 2.25 -1.73
C ARG A 46 27.07 3.78 -1.60
N PHE A 47 26.42 4.27 -0.56
CA PHE A 47 26.21 5.70 -0.33
C PHE A 47 27.09 6.26 0.79
N GLY A 48 28.02 5.46 1.35
CA GLY A 48 28.83 5.85 2.51
C GLY A 48 27.99 6.23 3.73
N LEU A 49 26.78 5.68 3.86
CA LEU A 49 25.88 5.96 4.97
C LEU A 49 26.17 5.01 6.15
N PRO A 50 26.00 5.47 7.39
CA PRO A 50 26.00 4.57 8.53
C PRO A 50 24.82 3.60 8.43
N THR A 51 25.03 2.36 8.87
CA THR A 51 23.94 1.38 8.98
C THR A 51 22.94 1.88 10.02
N PRO A 52 21.64 1.99 9.69
CA PRO A 52 20.66 2.52 10.63
C PRO A 52 20.54 1.60 11.85
N SER A 53 20.73 2.14 13.04
CA SER A 53 20.45 1.44 14.30
C SER A 53 18.95 1.43 14.58
N SER A 54 18.50 0.53 15.47
CA SER A 54 17.11 0.46 15.91
C SER A 54 16.61 1.83 16.42
N ASP A 55 17.42 2.53 17.22
CA ASP A 55 17.09 3.83 17.80
C ASP A 55 16.87 4.92 16.74
N ASP A 56 17.69 4.94 15.68
CA ASP A 56 17.54 5.90 14.57
C ASP A 56 16.24 5.63 13.78
N THR A 57 15.82 4.37 13.67
CA THR A 57 14.53 4.04 13.03
C THR A 57 13.34 4.49 13.86
N GLU A 58 13.39 4.33 15.18
CA GLU A 58 12.33 4.77 16.09
C GLU A 58 12.24 6.29 16.18
N ALA A 59 13.38 6.99 16.22
CA ALA A 59 13.42 8.46 16.16
C ALA A 59 12.79 9.00 14.86
N LYS A 60 13.10 8.40 13.70
CA LYS A 60 12.49 8.78 12.41
C LYS A 60 11.00 8.51 12.37
N LYS A 61 10.53 7.38 12.94
CA LYS A 61 9.10 7.07 13.05
C LYS A 61 8.38 8.11 13.92
N LYS A 62 8.95 8.46 15.09
CA LYS A 62 8.41 9.49 15.99
C LYS A 62 8.36 10.86 15.32
N ALA A 63 9.43 11.31 14.68
CA ALA A 63 9.46 12.58 13.97
C ALA A 63 8.46 12.64 12.81
N ARG A 64 8.24 11.50 12.12
CA ARG A 64 7.19 11.41 11.08
C ARG A 64 5.81 11.50 11.69
N LEU A 65 5.57 10.84 12.82
CA LEU A 65 4.31 10.91 13.54
C LEU A 65 4.06 12.31 14.11
N GLU A 66 5.08 13.04 14.54
CA GLU A 66 4.93 14.44 14.95
C GLU A 66 4.58 15.35 13.76
N ARG A 67 5.21 15.12 12.61
CA ARG A 67 4.96 15.93 11.40
C ARG A 67 3.61 15.66 10.74
N PHE A 68 3.18 14.40 10.75
CA PHE A 68 2.02 13.94 9.96
C PHE A 68 0.93 13.27 10.80
N GLY A 69 1.16 13.03 12.09
CA GLY A 69 0.12 12.62 13.01
C GLY A 69 -0.91 13.73 13.12
N GLN A 70 -2.18 13.38 12.95
CA GLN A 70 -3.26 14.35 13.04
C GLN A 70 -3.33 14.88 14.47
N SER A 71 -2.89 16.13 14.67
CA SER A 71 -3.30 16.91 15.83
C SER A 71 -4.81 17.17 15.73
N THR A 72 -5.54 16.94 16.81
CA THR A 72 -7.01 16.99 16.92
C THR A 72 -7.65 18.25 16.31
N GLU A 73 -6.95 19.39 16.35
CA GLU A 73 -7.42 20.67 15.79
C GLU A 73 -7.39 20.74 14.25
N VAL A 74 -6.48 20.01 13.60
CA VAL A 74 -6.37 19.95 12.12
C VAL A 74 -7.44 19.05 11.52
N GLY A 75 -8.08 18.18 12.33
CA GLY A 75 -9.05 17.18 11.89
C GLY A 75 -10.26 17.77 11.16
N LYS A 76 -10.82 18.89 11.65
CA LYS A 76 -12.01 19.51 11.05
C LYS A 76 -11.73 20.11 9.66
N ALA A 77 -10.63 20.84 9.52
CA ALA A 77 -10.23 21.43 8.24
C ALA A 77 -9.76 20.37 7.22
N GLU A 78 -9.20 19.25 7.70
CA GLU A 78 -8.83 18.13 6.82
C GLU A 78 -10.06 17.34 6.36
N GLU A 79 -11.10 17.24 7.19
CA GLU A 79 -12.36 16.57 6.85
C GLU A 79 -13.08 17.25 5.69
N GLU A 80 -13.12 18.59 5.67
CA GLU A 80 -13.68 19.34 4.53
C GLU A 80 -12.88 19.12 3.24
N LYS A 81 -11.54 19.09 3.33
CA LYS A 81 -10.66 18.78 2.19
C LYS A 81 -10.85 17.35 1.71
N ARG A 82 -11.06 16.38 2.62
CA ARG A 82 -11.40 14.99 2.29
C ARG A 82 -12.76 14.90 1.64
N LYS A 83 -13.77 15.62 2.12
CA LYS A 83 -15.11 15.68 1.52
C LYS A 83 -15.07 16.29 0.12
N ALA A 84 -14.35 17.41 -0.06
CA ALA A 84 -14.14 18.02 -1.36
C ALA A 84 -13.39 17.08 -2.32
N ARG A 85 -12.39 16.33 -1.84
CA ARG A 85 -11.72 15.29 -2.62
C ARG A 85 -12.69 14.17 -2.98
N ALA A 86 -13.47 13.65 -2.03
CA ALA A 86 -14.45 12.60 -2.28
C ALA A 86 -15.47 13.03 -3.35
N LEU A 87 -15.96 14.27 -3.31
CA LEU A 87 -16.86 14.80 -4.34
C LEU A 87 -16.22 14.85 -5.73
N ARG A 88 -14.93 15.21 -5.83
CA ARG A 88 -14.18 15.17 -7.11
C ARG A 88 -14.07 13.75 -7.67
N PHE A 89 -13.96 12.76 -6.81
CA PHE A 89 -13.82 11.36 -7.20
C PHE A 89 -15.16 10.61 -7.29
N ALA A 90 -16.24 11.14 -6.72
CA ALA A 90 -17.58 10.54 -6.74
C ALA A 90 -18.22 10.52 -8.14
N GLY A 91 -17.81 11.42 -9.04
CA GLY A 91 -18.27 11.43 -10.44
C GLY A 91 -17.58 10.41 -11.35
N ALA A 92 -16.54 9.71 -10.87
CA ALA A 92 -15.96 8.58 -11.58
C ALA A 92 -16.64 7.31 -11.08
N ALA A 93 -17.63 6.83 -11.84
CA ALA A 93 -18.29 5.55 -11.55
C ALA A 93 -17.23 4.46 -11.23
N PRO A 94 -17.44 3.65 -10.17
CA PRO A 94 -16.57 2.52 -9.88
C PRO A 94 -16.75 1.50 -10.99
N SER A 95 -15.91 1.54 -12.01
CA SER A 95 -15.85 0.48 -13.01
C SER A 95 -15.13 -0.75 -12.39
N GLY A 96 -15.70 -1.32 -11.32
CA GLY A 96 -15.12 -2.45 -10.59
C GLY A 96 -15.78 -2.90 -9.28
N SER A 97 -16.99 -2.45 -8.90
CA SER A 97 -17.71 -3.06 -7.77
C SER A 97 -18.64 -4.17 -8.27
N SER A 98 -18.14 -5.40 -8.35
CA SER A 98 -19.01 -6.58 -8.28
C SER A 98 -19.37 -6.79 -6.81
N GLU A 99 -20.56 -6.36 -6.43
CA GLU A 99 -21.22 -6.75 -5.18
C GLU A 99 -21.45 -8.27 -5.18
N GLY A 100 -20.50 -9.02 -4.60
CA GLY A 100 -20.73 -10.37 -4.11
C GLY A 100 -21.38 -10.28 -2.74
N LYS A 101 -22.71 -10.19 -2.69
CA LYS A 101 -23.47 -10.49 -1.48
C LYS A 101 -23.58 -12.02 -1.35
N ASP A 102 -22.56 -12.65 -0.76
CA ASP A 102 -22.68 -14.02 -0.28
C ASP A 102 -23.49 -14.01 1.01
N LYS A 103 -24.81 -14.20 0.88
CA LYS A 103 -25.69 -14.54 2.00
C LYS A 103 -26.17 -15.97 1.76
N ASP A 104 -25.32 -16.94 2.06
CA ASP A 104 -25.76 -18.33 2.21
C ASP A 104 -25.67 -18.78 3.65
N THR A 105 -26.79 -19.36 4.05
CA THR A 105 -27.19 -19.77 5.39
C THR A 105 -26.36 -20.95 5.87
N SER A 106 -25.76 -20.80 7.04
CA SER A 106 -25.21 -21.88 7.84
C SER A 106 -26.25 -22.97 8.14
N LYS A 107 -25.97 -24.20 7.70
CA LYS A 107 -26.44 -25.45 8.34
C LYS A 107 -25.24 -26.37 8.55
N PRO A 108 -24.84 -26.66 9.79
CA PRO A 108 -24.05 -27.85 10.08
C PRO A 108 -24.98 -29.06 10.31
N VAL A 109 -24.44 -30.21 9.86
CA VAL A 109 -24.81 -31.63 10.00
C VAL A 109 -25.84 -31.96 11.09
#